data_AF-A0A6B1BT33-F1
#
_entry.id   AF-A0A6B1BT33-F1
#
_cell.length_a   1.000
_cell.length_b   1.000
_cell.length_c   1.000
_cell.angle_alpha   90.00
_cell.angle_beta   90.00
_cell.angle_gamma   90.00
#
_symmetry.space_group_name_H-M   'P 1'
#
loop_
_entity.id
_entity.type
_entity.pdbx_description
1 polymer ?
#
loop_
_entity_poly.entity_id
_entity_poly.type
_entity_poly.pdbx_seq_one_letter_code
_entity_poly.pdbx_strand_id
1 'polypeptide(L)'
;MSPRILREGSLIFWFHSFDALHENRASVHVGKGMQNDTHDAKVWIEPTIQVARSGRTLRAHELNRALKIIEQNQAFLLEAWYEYRGRTN
;
A
#
# COMPACT_ATOMS: atom_id res chain seq x y z
N MET A 1 -8.06 -9.29 7.36
CA MET A 1 -6.66 -9.66 7.61
C MET A 1 -5.81 -8.86 6.64
N SER A 2 -4.84 -8.07 7.12
CA SER A 2 -3.98 -7.25 6.25
C SER A 2 -2.71 -8.02 5.90
N PRO A 3 -2.62 -8.65 4.70
CA PRO A 3 -1.41 -9.37 4.31
C PRO A 3 -0.28 -8.37 4.09
N ARG A 4 0.93 -8.70 4.56
CA ARG A 4 2.15 -7.95 4.20
C ARG A 4 2.62 -8.43 2.84
N ILE A 5 2.85 -7.50 1.93
CA ILE A 5 3.22 -7.80 0.53
C ILE A 5 4.70 -7.54 0.29
N LEU A 6 5.23 -6.46 0.88
CA LEU A 6 6.62 -6.06 0.71
C LEU A 6 7.16 -5.48 2.00
N ARG A 7 8.47 -5.65 2.21
CA ARG A 7 9.22 -4.95 3.25
C ARG A 7 10.54 -4.47 2.67
N GLU A 8 10.79 -3.17 2.81
CA GLU A 8 12.04 -2.54 2.36
C GLU A 8 12.61 -1.70 3.50
N GLY A 9 13.67 -2.22 4.13
CA GLY A 9 14.20 -1.68 5.39
C GLY A 9 13.13 -1.65 6.50
N SER A 10 12.81 -0.44 6.97
CA SER A 10 11.77 -0.22 7.99
C SER A 10 10.38 0.02 7.41
N LEU A 11 10.24 0.14 6.09
CA LEU A 11 8.95 0.35 5.43
C LEU A 11 8.27 -1.00 5.21
N ILE A 12 6.99 -1.07 5.56
CA ILE A 12 6.15 -2.25 5.41
C ILE A 12 4.97 -1.85 4.53
N PHE A 13 4.67 -2.69 3.54
CA PHE A 13 3.61 -2.49 2.57
C PHE A 13 2.57 -3.60 2.72
N TRP A 14 1.29 -3.25 2.75
CA TRP A 14 0.21 -4.21 2.91
C TRP A 14 -1.05 -3.80 2.16
N PHE A 15 -1.95 -4.76 1.98
CA PHE A 15 -3.31 -4.53 1.50
C PHE A 15 -4.28 -4.49 2.67
N HIS A 16 -5.32 -3.69 2.54
CA HIS A 16 -6.37 -3.58 3.52
C HIS A 16 -7.62 -4.32 2.99
N SER A 17 -8.16 -5.27 3.77
CA SER A 17 -9.28 -6.12 3.30
C SER A 17 -10.53 -5.30 2.99
N PHE A 18 -10.79 -4.24 3.76
CA PHE A 18 -11.93 -3.36 3.52
C PHE A 18 -11.81 -2.66 2.16
N ASP A 19 -10.60 -2.25 1.78
CA ASP A 19 -10.34 -1.60 0.50
C ASP A 19 -10.55 -2.59 -0.64
N ALA A 20 -10.03 -3.81 -0.53
CA ALA A 20 -10.22 -4.85 -1.55
C ALA A 20 -11.72 -5.17 -1.81
N LEU A 21 -12.54 -5.15 -0.75
CA LEU A 21 -13.98 -5.41 -0.83
C LEU A 21 -14.80 -4.24 -1.40
N HIS A 22 -14.46 -3.00 -1.04
CA HIS A 22 -15.34 -1.85 -1.29
C HIS A 22 -14.79 -0.87 -2.33
N GLU A 23 -13.51 -0.96 -2.68
CA GLU A 23 -12.87 -0.02 -3.59
C GLU A 23 -12.64 -0.65 -4.96
N ASN A 24 -12.82 0.18 -5.99
CA ASN A 24 -12.64 -0.22 -7.37
C ASN A 24 -11.21 -0.08 -7.87
N ARG A 25 -10.33 0.57 -7.09
CA ARG A 25 -8.94 0.87 -7.45
C ARG A 25 -8.00 0.15 -6.51
N ALA A 26 -6.86 -0.31 -7.02
CA ALA A 26 -5.82 -0.90 -6.21
C ALA A 26 -5.15 0.12 -5.28
N SER A 27 -5.09 -0.22 -3.98
CA SER A 27 -4.44 0.58 -2.95
C SER A 27 -3.35 -0.21 -2.21
N VAL A 28 -2.32 0.50 -1.79
CA VAL A 28 -1.27 -0.02 -0.91
C VAL A 28 -1.18 0.88 0.30
N HIS A 29 -1.17 0.25 1.47
CA HIS A 29 -0.90 0.91 2.74
C HIS A 29 0.58 0.78 3.08
N VAL A 30 1.17 1.85 3.60
CA VAL A 30 2.60 1.93 3.93
C VAL A 30 2.79 2.50 5.33
N GLY A 31 3.54 1.79 6.14
CA GLY A 31 3.86 2.17 7.51
C GLY A 31 5.32 1.91 7.84
N LYS A 32 5.76 2.45 8.98
CA LYS A 32 7.12 2.27 9.48
C LYS A 32 7.13 1.35 10.70
N GLY A 33 7.97 0.31 10.65
CA GLY A 33 8.23 -0.61 11.76
C GLY A 33 7.12 -1.63 12.01
N MET A 34 5.85 -1.23 11.95
CA MET A 34 4.69 -2.10 12.11
C MET A 34 3.54 -1.70 11.17
N GLN A 35 2.64 -2.65 10.92
CA GLN A 35 1.35 -2.35 10.26
C GLN A 35 0.46 -1.61 11.25
N ASN A 36 -0.06 -0.45 10.84
CA ASN A 36 -0.95 0.36 11.65
C ASN A 36 -1.89 1.16 10.75
N ASP A 37 -3.11 0.65 10.56
CA ASP A 37 -4.13 1.17 9.64
C ASP A 37 -4.66 2.57 10.02
N THR A 38 -4.32 3.07 11.22
CA THR A 38 -4.75 4.40 11.69
C THR A 38 -3.79 5.52 11.31
N HIS A 39 -2.52 5.21 11.08
CA HIS A 39 -1.45 6.22 10.92
C HIS A 39 -0.54 5.96 9.71
N ASP A 40 -0.81 4.94 8.92
CA ASP A 40 -0.15 4.61 7.67
C ASP A 40 -0.51 5.58 6.54
N ALA A 41 0.35 5.61 5.53
CA ALA A 41 0.07 6.24 4.26
C ALA A 41 -0.72 5.27 3.37
N LYS A 42 -1.74 5.79 2.67
CA LYS A 42 -2.45 5.06 1.63
C LYS A 42 -2.09 5.66 0.27
N VAL A 43 -1.74 4.78 -0.66
CA VAL A 43 -1.34 5.13 -2.02
C VAL A 43 -2.19 4.34 -3.00
N TRP A 44 -2.85 5.04 -3.92
CA TRP A 44 -3.43 4.42 -5.11
C TRP A 44 -2.31 4.06 -6.07
N ILE A 45 -2.36 2.87 -6.65
CA ILE A 45 -1.35 2.40 -7.62
C ILE A 45 -1.90 2.29 -9.05
N GLU A 46 -3.16 2.66 -9.26
CA GLU A 46 -3.81 2.76 -10.56
C GLU A 46 -4.94 3.83 -10.57
N PRO A 47 -5.28 4.38 -11.75
CA PRO A 47 -4.56 4.27 -13.03
C PRO A 47 -3.20 4.99 -13.02
N THR A 48 -2.95 5.81 -12.00
CA THR A 48 -1.66 6.47 -11.76
C THR A 48 -1.32 6.36 -10.28
N ILE A 49 -0.04 6.43 -9.93
CA ILE A 49 0.40 6.40 -8.55
C ILE A 49 0.05 7.75 -7.89
N GLN A 50 -0.79 7.71 -6.85
CA GLN A 50 -1.26 8.91 -6.15
C GLN A 50 -1.35 8.67 -4.64
N VAL A 51 -0.86 9.63 -3.85
CA VAL A 51 -1.04 9.59 -2.39
C VAL A 51 -2.49 9.94 -2.06
N ALA A 52 -3.26 8.95 -1.59
CA ALA A 52 -4.62 9.15 -1.10
C ALA A 52 -4.62 9.76 0.31
N ARG A 53 -3.65 9.33 1.13
CA ARG A 53 -3.45 9.77 2.51
C ARG A 53 -1.97 9.63 2.86
N SER A 54 -1.33 10.69 3.36
CA SER A 54 0.09 10.64 3.71
C SER A 54 0.39 9.89 5.02
N GLY A 55 -0.62 9.64 5.85
CA GLY A 55 -0.45 9.06 7.19
C GLY A 55 0.24 10.03 8.17
N ARG A 56 0.51 9.55 9.39
CA ARG A 56 1.32 10.28 10.39
C ARG A 56 2.62 9.57 10.76
N THR A 57 2.78 8.31 10.36
CA THR A 57 3.95 7.48 10.69
C THR A 57 5.17 7.77 9.82
N LEU A 58 4.97 8.30 8.61
CA LEU A 58 6.04 8.56 7.64
C LEU A 58 6.41 10.04 7.61
N ARG A 59 7.71 10.34 7.69
CA ARG A 59 8.25 11.66 7.33
C ARG A 59 8.23 11.82 5.81
N ALA A 60 8.31 13.06 5.32
CA ALA A 60 8.26 13.36 3.88
C ALA A 60 9.28 12.57 3.04
N HIS A 61 10.52 12.42 3.51
CA HIS A 61 11.54 11.63 2.80
C HIS A 61 11.24 10.12 2.79
N GLU A 62 10.56 9.61 3.83
CA GLU A 62 10.16 8.20 3.93
C GLU A 62 8.97 7.92 3.00
N LEU A 63 8.02 8.86 2.93
CA LEU A 63 6.92 8.79 1.95
C LEU A 63 7.46 8.84 0.52
N ASN A 64 8.39 9.74 0.21
CA ASN A 64 9.02 9.79 -1.10
C ASN A 64 9.78 8.50 -1.45
N ARG A 65 10.44 7.88 -0.46
CA ARG A 65 11.08 6.58 -0.65
C ARG A 65 10.05 5.48 -0.90
N ALA A 66 8.95 5.47 -0.15
CA ALA A 66 7.85 4.55 -0.36
C ALA A 66 7.25 4.66 -1.76
N LEU A 67 7.03 5.88 -2.26
CA LEU A 67 6.52 6.12 -3.60
C LEU A 67 7.46 5.57 -4.68
N LYS A 68 8.76 5.76 -4.54
CA LYS A 68 9.75 5.17 -5.46
C LYS A 68 9.72 3.64 -5.45
N ILE A 69 9.59 3.04 -4.27
CA ILE A 69 9.49 1.58 -4.14
C ILE A 69 8.21 1.07 -4.80
N ILE A 70 7.08 1.77 -4.59
CA ILE A 70 5.80 1.44 -5.22
C ILE A 70 5.91 1.53 -6.74
N GLU A 71 6.52 2.59 -7.27
CA GLU A 71 6.73 2.78 -8.70
C GLU A 71 7.60 1.66 -9.30
N GLN A 72 8.71 1.31 -8.64
CA GLN A 72 9.59 0.23 -9.08
C GLN A 72 8.93 -1.15 -9.06
N ASN A 73 7.94 -1.35 -8.19
CA ASN A 73 7.26 -2.64 -8.00
C ASN A 73 5.79 -2.60 -8.48
N GLN A 74 5.39 -1.60 -9.27
CA GLN A 74 3.97 -1.33 -9.56
C GLN A 74 3.27 -2.54 -10.18
N ALA A 75 3.90 -3.19 -11.17
CA ALA A 75 3.34 -4.36 -11.84
C ALA A 75 3.09 -5.52 -10.86
N PHE A 76 4.09 -5.82 -10.01
CA PHE A 76 3.98 -6.85 -8.97
C PHE A 76 2.88 -6.52 -7.95
N LEU A 77 2.80 -5.26 -7.50
CA LEU A 77 1.79 -4.82 -6.54
C LEU A 77 0.37 -4.91 -7.11
N LEU A 78 0.19 -4.59 -8.40
CA LEU A 78 -1.09 -4.74 -9.08
C LEU A 78 -1.49 -6.21 -9.20
N GLU A 79 -0.59 -7.08 -9.65
CA GLU A 79 -0.85 -8.52 -9.74
C GLU A 79 -1.26 -9.10 -8.37
N ALA A 80 -0.48 -8.81 -7.33
CA ALA A 80 -0.78 -9.23 -5.97
C ALA A 80 -2.11 -8.68 -5.46
N TRP A 81 -2.47 -7.43 -5.80
CA TRP A 81 -3.75 -6.83 -5.41
C TRP A 81 -4.93 -7.59 -6.03
N TYR A 82 -4.86 -7.86 -7.34
CA TYR A 82 -5.95 -8.54 -8.04
C TYR A 82 -6.10 -10.00 -7.59
N GLU A 83 -4.99 -10.70 -7.33
CA GLU A 83 -5.00 -12.03 -6.69
C GLU A 83 -5.66 -11.97 -5.31
N TYR A 84 -5.27 -10.99 -4.48
CA TYR A 84 -5.83 -10.82 -3.15
C TYR A 84 -7.33 -10.49 -3.18
N ARG A 85 -7.74 -9.57 -4.06
CA ARG A 85 -9.15 -9.17 -4.24
C ARG A 85 -10.00 -10.34 -4.70
N GLY A 86 -9.51 -11.15 -5.64
CA GLY A 86 -10.21 -12.35 -6.11
C GLY A 86 -10.40 -13.43 -5.05
N ARG A 87 -9.54 -13.50 -4.03
CA ARG A 87 -9.69 -14.41 -2.87
C ARG A 87 -10.59 -13.89 -1.77
N THR A 88 -10.82 -12.57 -1.74
CA THR A 88 -11.56 -11.89 -0.68
C THR A 88 -13.04 -11.69 -1.06
N ASN A 89 -13.38 -11.89 -2.33
CA ASN A 89 -14.73 -11.85 -2.88
C ASN A 89 -15.41 -13.23 -2.81
#